data_AF-A0A961W717-F1
#
_entry.id   AF-A0A961W717-F1
#
_cell.length_a   1.000
_cell.length_b   1.000
_cell.length_c   1.000
_cell.angle_alpha   90.00
_cell.angle_beta   90.00
_cell.angle_gamma   90.00
#
_symmetry.space_group_name_H-M   'P 1'
#
loop_
_entity.id
_entity.type
_entity.pdbx_description
1 polymer ?
#
loop_
_entity_poly.entity_id
_entity_poly.type
_entity_poly.pdbx_seq_one_letter_code
_entity_poly.pdbx_strand_id
1 'polypeptide(L)' 'MSRDGSVAGKWDFWIDRGGTFTDIVARDPKGQLHTKKLLSENPEAYRDAAVQGIR' A
#
# COMPACT_ATOMS: atom_id res chain seq x y z
N MET A 1 -7.59 22.72 -25.91
CA MET A 1 -7.37 21.25 -25.95
C MET A 1 -7.21 20.73 -24.54
N SER A 2 -8.29 20.18 -23.98
CA SER A 2 -8.25 19.45 -22.72
C SER A 2 -7.43 18.17 -22.91
N ARG A 3 -6.39 17.95 -22.12
CA ARG A 3 -5.78 16.61 -22.01
C ARG A 3 -6.70 15.76 -21.13
N ASP A 4 -7.83 15.35 -21.71
CA ASP A 4 -8.53 14.15 -21.27
C ASP A 4 -7.83 12.97 -21.95
N GLY A 5 -7.11 12.20 -21.14
CA GLY A 5 -6.19 11.17 -21.60
C GLY A 5 -5.71 10.40 -20.38
N SER A 6 -6.63 9.68 -19.76
CA SER A 6 -6.39 8.73 -18.69
C SER A 6 -5.39 7.65 -19.10
N VAL A 7 -4.10 7.92 -18.91
CA VAL A 7 -3.20 6.82 -18.59
C VAL A 7 -3.55 6.46 -17.15
N ALA A 8 -4.48 5.51 -16.96
CA ALA A 8 -4.66 4.90 -15.65
C ALA A 8 -3.28 4.38 -15.23
N GLY A 9 -2.65 5.07 -14.29
CA GLY A 9 -1.32 4.70 -13.80
C GLY A 9 -1.34 3.29 -13.19
N LYS A 10 -0.16 2.78 -12.86
CA LYS A 10 -0.07 1.57 -12.06
C LYS A 10 -0.22 1.92 -10.57
N TRP A 11 -0.58 0.94 -9.77
CA TRP A 11 -0.33 1.02 -8.34
C TRP A 11 1.17 0.87 -8.09
N ASP A 12 1.71 1.76 -7.25
CA ASP A 12 3.06 1.63 -6.71
C ASP A 12 2.98 1.39 -5.21
N PHE A 13 3.84 0.52 -4.67
CA PHE A 13 3.86 0.21 -3.24
C PHE A 13 5.29 0.33 -2.70
N TRP A 14 5.42 0.95 -1.53
CA TRP A 14 6.62 0.95 -0.70
C TRP A 14 6.27 0.31 0.64
N ILE A 15 7.07 -0.68 1.03
CA ILE A 15 6.79 -1.51 2.20
C ILE A 15 8.05 -1.56 3.04
N ASP A 16 7.96 -1.05 4.26
CA ASP A 16 9.01 -1.17 5.28
C ASP A 16 8.60 -2.25 6.29
N ARG A 17 9.38 -3.32 6.36
CA ARG A 17 9.09 -4.50 7.20
C ARG A 17 10.10 -4.58 8.33
N GLY A 18 9.61 -4.95 9.52
CA GLY A 18 10.44 -5.20 10.70
C GLY A 18 9.88 -4.52 11.94
N GLY A 19 10.59 -4.58 13.06
CA GLY A 19 10.16 -3.94 14.31
C GLY A 19 8.75 -4.34 14.76
N THR A 20 8.07 -3.45 15.50
CA THR A 20 6.70 -3.69 15.99
C THR A 20 5.63 -3.55 14.89
N PHE A 21 5.89 -2.71 13.88
CA PHE A 21 4.91 -2.38 12.84
C PHE A 21 5.51 -2.46 11.43
N THR A 22 4.70 -2.90 10.48
CA THR A 22 4.97 -2.80 9.05
C THR A 22 4.24 -1.58 8.50
N ASP A 23 5.00 -0.70 7.85
CA ASP A 23 4.51 0.53 7.23
C ASP A 23 4.35 0.32 5.73
N ILE A 24 3.19 0.74 5.20
CA ILE A 24 2.83 0.58 3.79
C ILE A 24 2.38 1.92 3.26
N VAL A 25 3.03 2.35 2.18
CA VAL A 25 2.62 3.50 1.38
C VAL A 25 2.27 2.99 -0.01
N ALA A 26 1.10 3.38 -0.52
CA ALA A 26 0.66 3.05 -1.86
C ALA A 26 0.35 4.32 -2.64
N ARG A 27 0.72 4.38 -3.91
CA ARG A 27 0.26 5.39 -4.85
C ARG A 27 -0.72 4.77 -5.81
N ASP A 28 -1.93 5.32 -5.88
CA ASP A 28 -2.96 4.83 -6.79
C ASP A 28 -2.73 5.31 -8.24
N PRO A 29 -3.46 4.75 -9.21
CA PRO A 29 -3.39 5.16 -10.62
C PRO A 29 -3.67 6.64 -10.90
N LYS A 30 -4.30 7.36 -9.96
CA LYS A 30 -4.59 8.79 -10.04
C LYS A 30 -3.51 9.64 -9.34
N GLY A 31 -2.48 9.00 -8.79
CA GLY A 31 -1.40 9.63 -8.07
C GLY A 31 -1.70 9.91 -6.59
N GLN A 32 -2.83 9.46 -6.04
CA GLN A 32 -3.14 9.66 -4.62
C GLN A 32 -2.35 8.71 -3.74
N LEU A 33 -1.90 9.19 -2.59
CA LEU A 33 -1.19 8.39 -1.60
C LEU A 33 -2.15 7.81 -0.57
N HIS A 34 -1.97 6.52 -0.30
CA HIS A 34 -2.66 5.75 0.73
C HIS A 34 -1.63 5.21 1.70
N THR A 35 -1.96 5.19 2.99
CA THR A 35 -1.05 4.69 4.03
C THR A 35 -1.76 3.69 4.92
N LYS A 36 -1.05 2.64 5.34
CA LYS A 36 -1.48 1.70 6.37
C LYS A 36 -0.30 1.35 7.26
N LYS A 37 -0.60 1.15 8.54
CA LYS A 37 0.33 0.66 9.57
C LYS A 37 -0.29 -0.57 10.22
N LEU A 38 0.41 -1.69 10.19
CA LEU A 38 -0.06 -2.96 10.76
C LEU A 38 0.98 -3.48 11.74
N LEU A 39 0.56 -4.25 12.74
CA LEU A 39 1.52 -5.01 13.56
C LEU A 39 2.34 -5.90 12.62
N SER A 40 3.65 -5.95 12.82
CA SER A 40 4.53 -6.77 11.98
C SER A 40 4.19 -8.26 12.10
N GLU A 41 3.74 -8.68 13.28
CA GLU A 41 3.25 -10.03 13.54
C GLU A 41 1.89 -9.96 14.23
N ASN A 42 0.89 -10.59 13.61
CA ASN A 42 -0.41 -10.86 14.23
C ASN A 42 -1.02 -12.13 13.60
N PRO A 43 -0.50 -13.32 13.97
CA PRO A 43 -0.88 -14.58 13.32
C PRO A 43 -2.36 -14.93 13.42
N GLU A 44 -3.06 -14.40 14.42
CA GLU A 44 -4.51 -14.60 14.61
C GLU A 44 -5.35 -13.85 13.57
N ALA A 45 -4.83 -12.73 13.02
CA ALA A 45 -5.54 -11.89 12.06
C ALA A 45 -5.02 -12.02 10.62
N TYR A 46 -3.70 -12.18 10.44
CA TYR A 46 -3.08 -12.28 9.13
C TYR A 46 -1.73 -12.99 9.18
N ARG A 47 -1.42 -13.70 8.09
CA ARG A 47 -0.15 -14.41 7.94
C ARG A 47 1.02 -13.48 7.57
N ASP A 48 0.73 -12.38 6.89
CA ASP A 48 1.74 -11.43 6.41
C ASP A 48 1.15 -10.02 6.39
N ALA A 49 1.81 -9.10 7.10
CA ALA A 49 1.35 -7.72 7.24
C ALA A 49 1.39 -6.95 5.91
N ALA A 50 2.37 -7.21 5.03
CA ALA A 50 2.48 -6.56 3.73
C ALA A 50 1.32 -6.95 2.83
N VAL A 51 1.04 -8.25 2.72
CA VAL A 51 -0.09 -8.76 1.93
C VAL A 51 -1.43 -8.26 2.49
N GLN A 52 -1.58 -8.24 3.82
CA GLN A 52 -2.79 -7.75 4.46
C GLN A 52 -3.02 -6.25 4.20
N GLY A 53 -1.97 -5.44 4.13
CA GLY A 53 -2.13 -4.02 3.85
C GLY A 53 -2.44 -3.70 2.40
N ILE A 54 -2.04 -4.55 1.46
CA ILE A 54 -2.36 -4.42 0.02
C ILE A 54 -3.78 -4.87 -0.31
N ARG A 55 -4.35 -5.82 0.46
CA ARG A 55 -5.77 -6.22 0.36
C ARG A 55 -6.72 -5.08 0.74
#